data_AF-A0A257JP36-F1
#
_entry.id   AF-A0A257JP36-F1
#
_cell.length_a   1.000
_cell.length_b   1.000
_cell.length_c   1.000
_cell.angle_alpha   90.00
_cell.angle_beta   90.00
_cell.angle_gamma   90.00
#
_symmetry.space_group_name_H-M   'P 1'
#
loop_
_entity.id
_entity.type
_entity.pdbx_description
1 polymer ?
#
loop_
_entity_poly.entity_id
_entity_poly.type
_entity_poly.pdbx_seq_one_letter_code
_entity_poly.pdbx_strand_id
1 'polypeptide(L)'
;MYDTESTPTSNCFDVTIADHIAHIQLKRPEAFNTMTRDFWNDLPKIVKDINDNSRARVIVITSTGKHFSAGMDLSVFSSGDGVTQGSVSDRETRGESFRLHVHHLQNTFTCLDEARIPVLVAVQGGCIGGAVDFISACDIRWASADAFFCIQEINIGMTADVGTFPRLCKLIPEGWVRELAYTGRRLTAAKAKEIGLVNEVFDTHEALVAHVMDTAREIASKAPLAVTGSKVMINYARDHSIRDGLDYIATWQAGMFSPAHMAEAFRANAAKEPGNFPELLPLRNRM
;
A
#
# COMPACT_ATOMS: atom_id res chain seq x y z
N MET A 1 -10.39 -25.66 -4.14
CA MET A 1 -9.84 -25.27 -5.45
C MET A 1 -10.31 -23.84 -5.66
N TYR A 2 -9.42 -22.87 -5.45
CA TYR A 2 -9.76 -21.47 -5.75
C TYR A 2 -9.84 -21.35 -7.27
N ASP A 3 -11.00 -20.94 -7.74
CA ASP A 3 -11.25 -20.69 -9.16
C ASP A 3 -10.28 -19.60 -9.62
N THR A 4 -9.44 -19.90 -10.60
CA THR A 4 -8.52 -18.96 -11.23
C THR A 4 -9.30 -18.10 -12.21
N GLU A 5 -10.38 -17.44 -11.76
CA GLU A 5 -10.97 -16.36 -12.55
C GLU A 5 -9.87 -15.32 -12.77
N SER A 6 -9.55 -15.11 -14.05
CA SER A 6 -8.42 -14.33 -14.51
C SER A 6 -8.46 -12.95 -13.89
N THR A 7 -7.47 -12.63 -13.06
CA THR A 7 -7.26 -11.25 -12.61
C THR A 7 -7.15 -10.36 -13.86
N PRO A 8 -7.85 -9.21 -13.93
CA PRO A 8 -7.84 -8.35 -15.11
C PRO A 8 -6.41 -8.08 -15.57
N THR A 9 -6.16 -8.27 -16.87
CA THR A 9 -4.86 -8.01 -17.50
C THR A 9 -4.53 -6.52 -17.36
N SER A 10 -3.55 -6.20 -16.51
CA SER A 10 -3.01 -4.84 -16.37
C SER A 10 -1.72 -4.71 -17.18
N ASN A 11 -1.48 -3.52 -17.73
CA ASN A 11 -0.20 -3.17 -18.37
C ASN A 11 0.89 -2.84 -17.32
N CYS A 12 0.49 -2.47 -16.10
CA CYS A 12 1.42 -2.01 -15.06
C CYS A 12 1.74 -3.08 -14.01
N PHE A 13 0.86 -4.08 -13.85
CA PHE A 13 0.96 -5.08 -12.79
C PHE A 13 0.83 -6.50 -13.31
N ASP A 14 1.64 -7.40 -12.74
CA ASP A 14 1.35 -8.83 -12.69
C ASP A 14 0.83 -9.17 -11.30
N VAL A 15 -0.23 -10.00 -11.25
CA VAL A 15 -0.89 -10.37 -10.00
C VAL A 15 -0.99 -11.88 -9.91
N THR A 16 -0.40 -12.45 -8.87
CA THR A 16 -0.54 -13.88 -8.56
C THR A 16 -1.14 -14.04 -7.17
N ILE A 17 -1.94 -15.09 -6.97
CA ILE A 17 -2.51 -15.42 -5.68
C ILE A 17 -2.23 -16.89 -5.40
N ALA A 18 -1.45 -17.15 -4.36
CA ALA A 18 -1.08 -18.49 -3.92
C ALA A 18 -0.88 -18.48 -2.40
N ASP A 19 -1.22 -19.58 -1.73
CA ASP A 19 -1.00 -19.76 -0.28
C ASP A 19 -1.53 -18.59 0.58
N HIS A 20 -2.70 -18.06 0.19
CA HIS A 20 -3.34 -16.90 0.81
C HIS A 20 -2.55 -15.57 0.71
N ILE A 21 -1.59 -15.47 -0.19
CA ILE A 21 -0.81 -14.26 -0.47
C ILE A 21 -1.18 -13.76 -1.85
N ALA A 22 -1.62 -12.50 -1.93
CA ALA A 22 -1.76 -11.81 -3.21
C ALA A 22 -0.49 -11.01 -3.50
N HIS A 23 0.27 -11.43 -4.51
CA HIS A 23 1.50 -10.76 -4.92
C HIS A 23 1.24 -9.88 -6.13
N ILE A 24 1.35 -8.56 -5.94
CA ILE A 24 1.22 -7.53 -6.96
C ILE A 24 2.63 -7.05 -7.32
N GLN A 25 3.05 -7.27 -8.56
CA GLN A 25 4.38 -6.91 -9.04
C GLN A 25 4.31 -5.86 -10.15
N LEU A 26 5.01 -4.74 -9.98
CA LEU A 26 5.15 -3.74 -11.04
C LEU A 26 6.04 -4.30 -12.16
N LYS A 27 5.59 -4.20 -13.41
CA LYS A 27 6.16 -4.97 -14.54
C LYS A 27 6.62 -4.15 -15.76
N ARG A 28 6.94 -2.87 -15.58
CA ARG A 28 7.44 -1.99 -16.66
C ARG A 28 8.89 -1.56 -16.38
N PRO A 29 9.83 -2.49 -16.19
CA PRO A 29 11.19 -2.17 -15.75
C PRO A 29 11.95 -1.31 -16.75
N GLU A 30 11.69 -1.44 -18.05
CA GLU A 30 12.26 -0.65 -19.14
C GLU A 30 11.87 0.83 -19.06
N ALA A 31 10.72 1.13 -18.46
CA ALA A 31 10.24 2.48 -18.19
C ALA A 31 10.39 2.86 -16.70
N PHE A 32 11.26 2.15 -15.95
CA PHE A 32 11.46 2.35 -14.51
C PHE A 32 10.17 2.31 -13.69
N ASN A 33 9.19 1.49 -14.12
CA ASN A 33 7.89 1.32 -13.48
C ASN A 33 7.14 2.65 -13.23
N THR A 34 7.20 3.59 -14.19
CA THR A 34 6.40 4.82 -14.10
C THR A 34 4.90 4.54 -14.03
N MET A 35 4.16 5.41 -13.35
CA MET A 35 2.72 5.30 -13.10
C MET A 35 1.94 5.98 -14.22
N THR A 36 1.56 5.20 -15.25
CA THR A 36 0.70 5.64 -16.35
C THR A 36 -0.77 5.69 -15.91
N ARG A 37 -1.67 6.17 -16.77
CA ARG A 37 -3.12 6.14 -16.50
C ARG A 37 -3.63 4.75 -16.12
N ASP A 38 -3.11 3.69 -16.75
CA ASP A 38 -3.49 2.31 -16.43
C ASP A 38 -3.12 1.96 -14.98
N PHE A 39 -1.96 2.42 -14.49
CA PHE A 39 -1.57 2.23 -13.09
C PHE A 39 -2.63 2.78 -12.13
N TRP A 40 -3.03 4.04 -12.34
CA TRP A 40 -3.98 4.74 -11.46
C TRP A 40 -5.37 4.11 -11.48
N ASN A 41 -5.78 3.57 -12.63
CA ASN A 41 -7.08 2.92 -12.81
C ASN A 41 -7.11 1.46 -12.34
N ASP A 42 -6.02 0.73 -12.50
CA ASP A 42 -5.99 -0.73 -12.29
C ASP A 42 -5.69 -1.08 -10.83
N LEU A 43 -4.80 -0.34 -10.16
CA LEU A 43 -4.42 -0.67 -8.78
C LEU A 43 -5.63 -0.71 -7.83
N PRO A 44 -6.56 0.28 -7.80
CA PRO A 44 -7.79 0.20 -7.02
C PRO A 44 -8.63 -1.03 -7.34
N LYS A 45 -8.74 -1.40 -8.62
CA LYS A 45 -9.57 -2.53 -9.04
C LYS A 45 -8.98 -3.84 -8.54
N ILE A 46 -7.66 -4.00 -8.68
CA ILE A 46 -6.92 -5.17 -8.20
C ILE A 46 -7.07 -5.31 -6.69
N VAL A 47 -6.79 -4.24 -5.93
CA VAL A 47 -6.86 -4.25 -4.47
C VAL A 47 -8.28 -4.49 -3.99
N LYS A 48 -9.28 -3.83 -4.61
CA LYS A 48 -10.69 -4.03 -4.28
C LYS A 48 -11.16 -5.45 -4.60
N ASP A 49 -10.74 -6.05 -5.70
CA ASP A 49 -11.07 -7.43 -6.03
C ASP A 49 -10.51 -8.40 -4.97
N ILE A 50 -9.23 -8.28 -4.63
CA ILE A 50 -8.60 -9.08 -3.58
C ILE A 50 -9.34 -8.92 -2.26
N ASN A 51 -9.62 -7.66 -1.88
CA ASN A 51 -10.26 -7.32 -0.62
C ASN A 51 -11.71 -7.83 -0.55
N ASP A 52 -12.54 -7.48 -1.53
CA ASP A 52 -13.99 -7.73 -1.47
C ASP A 52 -14.31 -9.20 -1.68
N ASN A 53 -13.52 -9.92 -2.47
CA ASN A 53 -13.69 -11.35 -2.71
C ASN A 53 -12.90 -12.22 -1.72
N SER A 54 -12.23 -11.62 -0.73
CA SER A 54 -11.43 -12.32 0.30
C SER A 54 -10.42 -13.31 -0.31
N ARG A 55 -9.77 -12.90 -1.41
CA ARG A 55 -8.90 -13.79 -2.21
C ARG A 55 -7.58 -14.13 -1.51
N ALA A 56 -7.18 -13.31 -0.53
CA ALA A 56 -5.93 -13.45 0.19
C ALA A 56 -6.07 -12.97 1.65
N ARG A 57 -5.07 -13.30 2.48
CA ARG A 57 -4.90 -12.86 3.87
C ARG A 57 -3.86 -11.75 4.01
N VAL A 58 -3.04 -11.53 2.99
CA VAL A 58 -2.00 -10.48 2.93
C VAL A 58 -1.71 -10.12 1.47
N ILE A 59 -1.41 -8.85 1.22
CA ILE A 59 -0.95 -8.33 -0.07
C ILE A 59 0.56 -8.08 0.03
N VAL A 60 1.31 -8.54 -0.96
CA VAL A 60 2.74 -8.25 -1.13
C VAL A 60 2.93 -7.44 -2.40
N ILE A 61 3.63 -6.32 -2.29
CA ILE A 61 3.96 -5.43 -3.40
C ILE A 61 5.46 -5.46 -3.64
N THR A 62 5.84 -5.75 -4.87
CA THR A 62 7.24 -5.71 -5.34
C THR A 62 7.31 -5.02 -6.69
N SER A 63 8.50 -4.80 -7.22
CA SER A 63 8.66 -4.41 -8.62
C SER A 63 9.75 -5.23 -9.31
N THR A 64 9.74 -5.18 -10.63
CA THR A 64 10.82 -5.70 -11.49
C THR A 64 11.85 -4.62 -11.82
N GLY A 65 13.05 -5.04 -12.20
CA GLY A 65 14.09 -4.15 -12.71
C GLY A 65 14.83 -3.35 -11.64
N LYS A 66 15.54 -2.32 -12.09
CA LYS A 66 16.51 -1.57 -11.29
C LYS A 66 15.88 -0.71 -10.18
N HIS A 67 14.64 -0.28 -10.35
CA HIS A 67 13.99 0.69 -9.48
C HIS A 67 12.60 0.22 -9.11
N PHE A 68 12.18 0.56 -7.88
CA PHE A 68 10.83 0.34 -7.43
C PHE A 68 9.84 1.06 -8.35
N SER A 69 9.95 2.39 -8.43
CA SER A 69 9.23 3.21 -9.40
C SER A 69 9.83 4.61 -9.48
N ALA A 70 9.92 5.14 -10.70
CA ALA A 70 10.27 6.52 -10.98
C ALA A 70 9.11 7.53 -10.77
N GLY A 71 7.94 7.06 -10.32
CA GLY A 71 6.78 7.91 -10.01
C GLY A 71 5.87 8.15 -11.21
N MET A 72 5.13 9.27 -11.18
CA MET A 72 4.13 9.61 -12.20
C MET A 72 4.75 9.73 -13.59
N ASP A 73 4.12 9.07 -14.57
CA ASP A 73 4.56 9.14 -15.96
C ASP A 73 4.26 10.51 -16.58
N LEU A 74 5.18 11.04 -17.40
CA LEU A 74 5.01 12.35 -18.05
C LEU A 74 3.78 12.41 -18.99
N SER A 75 3.36 11.26 -19.52
CA SER A 75 2.16 11.16 -20.35
C SER A 75 0.88 11.52 -19.58
N VAL A 76 0.86 11.37 -18.24
CA VAL A 76 -0.29 11.75 -17.41
C VAL A 76 -0.52 13.26 -17.45
N PHE A 77 0.54 14.06 -17.51
CA PHE A 77 0.44 15.52 -17.64
C PHE A 77 0.16 16.00 -19.07
N SER A 78 0.47 15.17 -20.06
CA SER A 78 0.40 15.52 -21.48
C SER A 78 -0.92 15.13 -22.14
N SER A 79 -1.66 14.21 -21.51
CA SER A 79 -3.00 13.81 -21.95
C SER A 79 -3.94 15.00 -21.74
N GLY A 80 -4.44 15.62 -22.81
CA GLY A 80 -5.34 16.78 -22.80
C GLY A 80 -6.70 16.61 -22.11
N ASP A 81 -6.85 15.59 -21.25
CA ASP A 81 -7.97 15.39 -20.32
C ASP A 81 -7.80 16.18 -19.02
N GLY A 82 -6.70 16.93 -18.89
CA GLY A 82 -6.48 17.84 -17.79
C GLY A 82 -7.63 18.83 -17.68
N VAL A 83 -8.15 19.01 -16.47
CA VAL A 83 -9.21 19.96 -16.10
C VAL A 83 -8.92 21.41 -16.53
N THR A 84 -7.70 21.67 -16.98
CA THR A 84 -7.17 22.98 -17.36
C THR A 84 -7.29 23.30 -18.86
N GLN A 85 -7.48 22.33 -19.76
CA GLN A 85 -7.55 22.59 -21.20
C GLN A 85 -8.87 22.10 -21.81
N GLY A 86 -9.67 23.04 -22.34
CA GLY A 86 -10.80 22.73 -23.22
C GLY A 86 -12.22 22.97 -22.67
N SER A 87 -12.40 23.29 -21.37
CA SER A 87 -13.75 23.63 -20.86
C SER A 87 -14.05 25.13 -21.02
N VAL A 88 -15.25 25.44 -21.51
CA VAL A 88 -15.84 26.80 -21.60
C VAL A 88 -16.23 27.34 -20.20
N SER A 89 -15.82 26.67 -19.12
CA SER A 89 -16.23 27.01 -17.75
C SER A 89 -15.31 28.06 -17.11
N ASP A 90 -15.82 28.72 -16.07
CA ASP A 90 -15.06 29.62 -15.21
C ASP A 90 -13.98 28.88 -14.38
N ARG A 91 -13.17 29.65 -13.67
CA ARG A 91 -12.02 29.15 -12.89
C ARG A 91 -12.46 28.28 -11.72
N GLU A 92 -13.54 28.66 -11.04
CA GLU A 92 -14.06 28.01 -9.85
C GLU A 92 -14.59 26.61 -10.20
N THR A 93 -15.36 26.50 -11.28
CA THR A 93 -15.89 25.23 -11.79
C THR A 93 -14.78 24.27 -12.22
N ARG A 94 -13.71 24.78 -12.86
CA ARG A 94 -12.51 23.97 -13.13
C ARG A 94 -11.81 23.53 -11.85
N GLY A 95 -11.73 24.43 -10.85
CA GLY A 95 -11.15 24.11 -9.55
C GLY A 95 -11.83 22.92 -8.87
N GLU A 96 -13.18 22.87 -8.90
CA GLU A 96 -13.92 21.77 -8.29
C GLU A 96 -13.72 20.44 -9.04
N SER A 97 -13.74 20.44 -10.37
CA SER A 97 -13.46 19.24 -11.16
C SER A 97 -12.04 18.72 -10.91
N PHE A 98 -11.05 19.61 -10.79
CA PHE A 98 -9.67 19.25 -10.46
C PHE A 98 -9.58 18.65 -9.06
N ARG A 99 -10.27 19.23 -8.07
CA ARG A 99 -10.33 18.70 -6.71
C ARG A 99 -10.87 17.27 -6.70
N LEU A 100 -11.96 16.99 -7.42
CA LEU A 100 -12.52 15.64 -7.55
C LEU A 100 -11.58 14.68 -8.27
N HIS A 101 -10.85 15.14 -9.28
CA HIS A 101 -9.82 14.35 -9.93
C HIS A 101 -8.68 13.98 -8.98
N VAL A 102 -8.22 14.92 -8.15
CA VAL A 102 -7.21 14.63 -7.11
C VAL A 102 -7.74 13.61 -6.10
N HIS A 103 -9.01 13.69 -5.67
CA HIS A 103 -9.62 12.65 -4.82
C HIS A 103 -9.61 11.27 -5.47
N HIS A 104 -9.88 11.21 -6.78
CA HIS A 104 -9.80 9.96 -7.53
C HIS A 104 -8.37 9.38 -7.53
N LEU A 105 -7.35 10.22 -7.76
CA LEU A 105 -5.94 9.79 -7.71
C LEU A 105 -5.50 9.39 -6.29
N GLN A 106 -5.96 10.11 -5.26
CA GLN A 106 -5.70 9.75 -3.86
C GLN A 106 -6.24 8.35 -3.53
N ASN A 107 -7.41 8.00 -4.07
CA ASN A 107 -8.02 6.68 -3.87
C ASN A 107 -7.13 5.53 -4.41
N THR A 108 -6.27 5.79 -5.40
CA THR A 108 -5.28 4.82 -5.89
C THR A 108 -4.40 4.25 -4.79
N PHE A 109 -4.02 5.06 -3.80
CA PHE A 109 -3.23 4.61 -2.66
C PHE A 109 -4.05 4.39 -1.41
N THR A 110 -5.12 5.18 -1.19
CA THR A 110 -6.00 5.00 -0.02
C THR A 110 -6.62 3.60 0.03
N CYS A 111 -6.89 2.97 -1.12
CA CYS A 111 -7.39 1.59 -1.16
C CYS A 111 -6.47 0.56 -0.47
N LEU A 112 -5.16 0.83 -0.35
CA LEU A 112 -4.20 -0.03 0.33
C LEU A 112 -4.31 0.10 1.85
N ASP A 113 -4.41 1.34 2.33
CA ASP A 113 -4.60 1.67 3.76
C ASP A 113 -5.96 1.15 4.25
N GLU A 114 -6.99 1.21 3.40
CA GLU A 114 -8.35 0.74 3.71
C GLU A 114 -8.59 -0.77 3.49
N ALA A 115 -7.67 -1.48 2.85
CA ALA A 115 -7.80 -2.92 2.66
C ALA A 115 -7.92 -3.64 4.00
N ARG A 116 -8.82 -4.63 4.11
CA ARG A 116 -9.06 -5.43 5.32
C ARG A 116 -7.85 -6.28 5.73
N ILE A 117 -6.90 -6.47 4.82
CA ILE A 117 -5.71 -7.30 5.00
C ILE A 117 -4.43 -6.45 4.94
N PRO A 118 -3.33 -6.90 5.57
CA PRO A 118 -2.08 -6.15 5.54
C PRO A 118 -1.49 -6.07 4.13
N VAL A 119 -0.78 -4.96 3.88
CA VAL A 119 -0.09 -4.63 2.64
C VAL A 119 1.39 -4.43 2.95
N LEU A 120 2.20 -5.34 2.41
CA LEU A 120 3.65 -5.38 2.57
C LEU A 120 4.31 -4.84 1.31
N VAL A 121 5.39 -4.07 1.41
CA VAL A 121 6.11 -3.57 0.24
C VAL A 121 7.62 -3.75 0.35
N ALA A 122 8.21 -4.28 -0.73
CA ALA A 122 9.65 -4.39 -0.96
C ALA A 122 10.10 -3.30 -1.94
N VAL A 123 11.00 -2.42 -1.50
CA VAL A 123 11.49 -1.28 -2.29
C VAL A 123 12.96 -1.44 -2.65
N GLN A 124 13.27 -1.65 -3.92
CA GLN A 124 14.64 -1.59 -4.44
C GLN A 124 14.91 -0.32 -5.27
N GLY A 125 16.18 0.11 -5.33
CA GLY A 125 16.57 1.27 -6.12
C GLY A 125 15.70 2.53 -5.87
N GLY A 126 15.34 3.24 -6.94
CA GLY A 126 14.59 4.50 -6.83
C GLY A 126 13.12 4.29 -6.47
N CYS A 127 12.68 5.00 -5.42
CA CYS A 127 11.29 5.25 -5.06
C CYS A 127 11.06 6.77 -5.10
N ILE A 128 10.50 7.26 -6.20
CA ILE A 128 10.52 8.68 -6.57
C ILE A 128 9.09 9.23 -6.76
N GLY A 129 8.84 10.42 -6.26
CA GLY A 129 7.57 11.15 -6.41
C GLY A 129 6.39 10.35 -5.89
N GLY A 130 5.35 10.17 -6.72
CA GLY A 130 4.19 9.33 -6.43
C GLY A 130 4.49 7.91 -5.90
N ALA A 131 5.69 7.37 -6.10
CA ALA A 131 6.11 6.12 -5.47
C ALA A 131 6.29 6.24 -3.94
N VAL A 132 6.67 7.42 -3.44
CA VAL A 132 6.71 7.73 -2.00
C VAL A 132 5.30 7.78 -1.44
N ASP A 133 4.35 8.40 -2.14
CA ASP A 133 2.93 8.39 -1.78
C ASP A 133 2.40 6.96 -1.71
N PHE A 134 2.75 6.12 -2.70
CA PHE A 134 2.37 4.72 -2.77
C PHE A 134 2.85 3.91 -1.55
N ILE A 135 4.15 3.91 -1.26
CA ILE A 135 4.68 3.12 -0.14
C ILE A 135 4.22 3.65 1.22
N SER A 136 3.92 4.95 1.32
CA SER A 136 3.43 5.55 2.55
C SER A 136 2.02 5.07 2.92
N ALA A 137 1.27 4.52 1.96
CA ALA A 137 -0.03 3.90 2.17
C ALA A 137 0.03 2.38 2.44
N CYS A 138 1.21 1.77 2.35
CA CYS A 138 1.41 0.36 2.71
C CYS A 138 1.58 0.23 4.24
N ASP A 139 1.36 -0.96 4.80
CA ASP A 139 1.46 -1.17 6.25
C ASP A 139 2.92 -1.34 6.69
N ILE A 140 3.68 -2.18 5.97
CA ILE A 140 5.07 -2.51 6.32
C ILE A 140 5.98 -2.33 5.10
N ARG A 141 7.12 -1.67 5.31
CA ARG A 141 8.09 -1.34 4.25
C ARG A 141 9.46 -1.91 4.57
N TRP A 142 10.09 -2.50 3.58
CA TRP A 142 11.50 -2.88 3.61
C TRP A 142 12.21 -2.38 2.36
N ALA A 143 13.53 -2.26 2.44
CA ALA A 143 14.33 -1.74 1.34
C ALA A 143 15.55 -2.61 1.05
N SER A 144 16.06 -2.54 -0.19
CA SER A 144 17.42 -3.00 -0.48
C SER A 144 18.45 -1.90 -0.20
N ALA A 145 19.72 -2.26 -0.05
CA ALA A 145 20.79 -1.34 0.30
C ALA A 145 21.01 -0.24 -0.74
N ASP A 146 20.71 -0.51 -2.01
CA ASP A 146 20.78 0.45 -3.11
C ASP A 146 19.54 1.35 -3.23
N ALA A 147 18.53 1.16 -2.37
CA ALA A 147 17.31 1.94 -2.44
C ALA A 147 17.50 3.40 -2.01
N PHE A 148 16.71 4.28 -2.61
CA PHE A 148 16.59 5.67 -2.19
C PHE A 148 15.18 6.20 -2.42
N PHE A 149 14.79 7.17 -1.59
CA PHE A 149 13.46 7.78 -1.58
C PHE A 149 13.57 9.26 -1.91
N CYS A 150 12.65 9.79 -2.71
CA CYS A 150 12.67 11.20 -3.12
C CYS A 150 11.26 11.74 -3.28
N ILE A 151 10.90 12.75 -2.48
CA ILE A 151 9.70 13.57 -2.73
C ILE A 151 10.05 14.48 -3.92
N GLN A 152 9.63 14.08 -5.12
CA GLN A 152 10.13 14.64 -6.38
C GLN A 152 9.31 15.84 -6.86
N GLU A 153 8.10 16.01 -6.36
CA GLU A 153 7.12 16.98 -6.82
C GLU A 153 7.66 18.41 -6.76
N ILE A 154 8.43 18.75 -5.72
CA ILE A 154 9.02 20.09 -5.58
C ILE A 154 10.01 20.42 -6.71
N ASN A 155 10.76 19.42 -7.19
CA ASN A 155 11.73 19.58 -8.27
C ASN A 155 11.06 19.82 -9.64
N ILE A 156 9.75 19.55 -9.75
CA ILE A 156 8.93 19.84 -10.94
C ILE A 156 7.96 21.00 -10.70
N GLY A 157 8.11 21.74 -9.60
CA GLY A 157 7.27 22.91 -9.30
C GLY A 157 5.86 22.57 -8.79
N MET A 158 5.67 21.38 -8.23
CA MET A 158 4.38 20.88 -7.75
C MET A 158 4.44 20.54 -6.26
N THR A 159 3.29 20.62 -5.59
CA THR A 159 3.13 20.08 -4.23
C THR A 159 2.60 18.65 -4.33
N ALA A 160 3.19 17.70 -3.60
CA ALA A 160 2.66 16.33 -3.56
C ALA A 160 1.23 16.31 -2.99
N ASP A 161 0.30 15.71 -3.72
CA ASP A 161 -1.13 15.84 -3.51
C ASP A 161 -1.88 14.50 -3.42
N VAL A 162 -1.20 13.37 -3.58
CA VAL A 162 -1.80 12.01 -3.54
C VAL A 162 -1.49 11.22 -2.25
N GLY A 163 -0.86 11.87 -1.27
CA GLY A 163 -0.90 11.48 0.14
C GLY A 163 0.43 11.45 0.91
N THR A 164 1.54 11.84 0.29
CA THR A 164 2.87 11.94 0.93
C THR A 164 2.81 12.64 2.29
N PHE A 165 2.26 13.86 2.38
CA PHE A 165 2.27 14.63 3.64
C PHE A 165 1.37 14.09 4.75
N PRO A 166 0.07 13.80 4.52
CA PRO A 166 -0.77 13.28 5.60
C PRO A 166 -0.28 11.93 6.14
N ARG A 167 0.39 11.11 5.30
CA ARG A 167 0.92 9.81 5.73
C ARG A 167 2.32 9.92 6.32
N LEU A 168 3.30 10.56 5.64
CA LEU A 168 4.68 10.61 6.14
C LEU A 168 4.80 11.34 7.49
N CYS A 169 4.00 12.39 7.74
CA CYS A 169 3.99 13.06 9.05
C CYS A 169 3.54 12.15 10.20
N LYS A 170 2.92 11.01 9.91
CA LYS A 170 2.54 9.97 10.88
C LYS A 170 3.53 8.81 10.94
N LEU A 171 4.46 8.72 9.99
CA LEU A 171 5.40 7.60 9.85
C LEU A 171 6.82 7.94 10.30
N ILE A 172 7.28 9.16 10.04
CA ILE A 172 8.65 9.60 10.37
C ILE A 172 8.63 10.97 11.07
N PRO A 173 9.72 11.37 11.76
CA PRO A 173 9.77 12.67 12.40
C PRO A 173 9.54 13.81 11.41
N GLU A 174 8.69 14.76 11.79
CA GLU A 174 8.24 15.85 10.92
C GLU A 174 9.41 16.68 10.33
N GLY A 175 10.49 16.86 11.09
CA GLY A 175 11.69 17.54 10.60
C GLY A 175 12.29 16.90 9.34
N TRP A 176 12.30 15.57 9.27
CA TRP A 176 12.73 14.84 8.07
C TRP A 176 11.75 15.01 6.92
N VAL A 177 10.44 14.98 7.19
CA VAL A 177 9.41 15.25 6.16
C VAL A 177 9.65 16.61 5.53
N ARG A 178 9.82 17.66 6.36
CA ARG A 178 10.08 19.03 5.90
C ARG A 178 11.35 19.13 5.08
N GLU A 179 12.45 18.56 5.56
CA GLU A 179 13.72 18.62 4.83
C GLU A 179 13.62 17.93 3.46
N LEU A 180 13.02 16.74 3.38
CA LEU A 180 12.83 16.03 2.12
C LEU A 180 11.88 16.79 1.17
N ALA A 181 10.79 17.33 1.70
CA ALA A 181 9.79 18.08 0.93
C ALA A 181 10.33 19.40 0.36
N TYR A 182 11.19 20.09 1.10
CA TYR A 182 11.70 21.40 0.70
C TYR A 182 12.93 21.29 -0.21
N THR A 183 13.73 20.24 -0.04
CA THR A 183 14.98 20.08 -0.80
C THR A 183 14.83 19.18 -2.02
N GLY A 184 13.82 18.31 -2.06
CA GLY A 184 13.67 17.32 -3.13
C GLY A 184 14.88 16.38 -3.25
N ARG A 185 15.63 16.17 -2.15
CA ARG A 185 16.85 15.36 -2.16
C ARG A 185 16.55 13.88 -1.94
N ARG A 186 17.52 13.03 -2.30
CA ARG A 186 17.44 11.59 -2.03
C ARG A 186 17.70 11.28 -0.56
N LEU A 187 16.82 10.48 0.03
CA LEU A 187 17.01 9.78 1.29
C LEU A 187 17.54 8.37 1.01
N THR A 188 18.69 8.01 1.59
CA THR A 188 19.27 6.66 1.42
C THR A 188 18.51 5.61 2.22
N ALA A 189 18.56 4.35 1.81
CA ALA A 189 17.98 3.22 2.55
C ALA A 189 18.44 3.16 4.02
N ALA A 190 19.74 3.35 4.27
CA ALA A 190 20.29 3.35 5.62
C ALA A 190 19.66 4.44 6.51
N LYS A 191 19.50 5.67 5.98
CA LYS A 191 18.84 6.73 6.73
C LYS A 191 17.34 6.49 6.86
N ALA A 192 16.69 5.96 5.82
CA ALA A 192 15.28 5.58 5.85
C ALA A 192 14.98 4.58 6.97
N LYS A 193 15.87 3.61 7.22
CA LYS A 193 15.79 2.70 8.37
C LYS A 193 15.96 3.45 9.69
N GLU A 194 17.01 4.26 9.81
CA GLU A 194 17.32 5.01 11.03
C GLU A 194 16.15 5.89 11.50
N ILE A 195 15.41 6.50 10.57
CA ILE A 195 14.29 7.40 10.88
C ILE A 195 12.91 6.72 10.91
N GLY A 196 12.87 5.41 10.70
CA GLY A 196 11.63 4.61 10.79
C GLY A 196 10.75 4.61 9.53
N LEU A 197 11.24 5.08 8.37
CA LEU A 197 10.49 4.97 7.11
C LEU A 197 10.37 3.50 6.66
N VAL A 198 11.45 2.74 6.81
CA VAL A 198 11.50 1.30 6.51
C VAL A 198 11.95 0.51 7.73
N ASN A 199 11.44 -0.71 7.87
CA ASN A 199 11.69 -1.56 9.02
C ASN A 199 13.11 -2.15 9.02
N GLU A 200 13.60 -2.59 7.85
CA GLU A 200 14.93 -3.18 7.67
C GLU A 200 15.43 -2.98 6.23
N VAL A 201 16.77 -3.05 6.07
CA VAL A 201 17.49 -2.93 4.81
C VAL A 201 18.25 -4.22 4.52
N PHE A 202 18.15 -4.72 3.30
CA PHE A 202 18.78 -5.96 2.86
C PHE A 202 19.83 -5.71 1.79
N ASP A 203 20.88 -6.52 1.76
CA ASP A 203 22.00 -6.33 0.82
C ASP A 203 21.58 -6.45 -0.66
N THR A 204 20.60 -7.32 -0.97
CA THR A 204 20.12 -7.53 -2.33
C THR A 204 18.60 -7.52 -2.43
N HIS A 205 18.09 -7.31 -3.65
CA HIS A 205 16.65 -7.36 -3.94
C HIS A 205 16.08 -8.75 -3.68
N GLU A 206 16.82 -9.82 -3.98
CA GLU A 206 16.38 -11.20 -3.76
C GLU A 206 16.24 -11.50 -2.26
N ALA A 207 17.20 -11.08 -1.44
CA ALA A 207 17.14 -11.22 0.00
C ALA A 207 15.97 -10.43 0.61
N LEU A 208 15.75 -9.20 0.11
CA LEU A 208 14.60 -8.38 0.45
C LEU A 208 13.27 -9.11 0.13
N VAL A 209 13.08 -9.57 -1.11
CA VAL A 209 11.84 -10.21 -1.53
C VAL A 209 11.60 -11.52 -0.76
N ALA A 210 12.66 -12.31 -0.52
CA ALA A 210 12.56 -13.52 0.30
C ALA A 210 12.04 -13.20 1.71
N HIS A 211 12.61 -12.18 2.37
CA HIS A 211 12.16 -11.75 3.70
C HIS A 211 10.70 -11.28 3.72
N VAL A 212 10.28 -10.50 2.72
CA VAL A 212 8.89 -10.04 2.62
C VAL A 212 7.94 -11.22 2.43
N MET A 213 8.29 -12.19 1.58
CA MET A 213 7.47 -13.38 1.36
C MET A 213 7.42 -14.30 2.58
N ASP A 214 8.52 -14.45 3.32
CA ASP A 214 8.55 -15.20 4.58
C ASP A 214 7.63 -14.54 5.62
N THR A 215 7.70 -13.21 5.75
CA THR A 215 6.83 -12.44 6.63
C THR A 215 5.36 -12.54 6.21
N ALA A 216 5.07 -12.51 4.90
CA ALA A 216 3.74 -12.72 4.37
C ALA A 216 3.18 -14.10 4.72
N ARG A 217 3.98 -15.17 4.60
CA ARG A 217 3.59 -16.53 5.01
C ARG A 217 3.31 -16.60 6.51
N GLU A 218 4.12 -15.91 7.33
CA GLU A 218 3.86 -15.85 8.76
C GLU A 218 2.51 -15.18 9.06
N ILE A 219 2.23 -14.02 8.46
CA ILE A 219 0.96 -13.31 8.62
C ILE A 219 -0.21 -14.17 8.14
N ALA A 220 -0.08 -14.79 6.97
CA ALA A 220 -1.11 -15.65 6.38
C ALA A 220 -1.42 -16.89 7.25
N SER A 221 -0.47 -17.34 8.08
CA SER A 221 -0.67 -18.45 9.01
C SER A 221 -1.53 -18.10 10.24
N LYS A 222 -1.78 -16.82 10.51
CA LYS A 222 -2.56 -16.37 11.69
C LYS A 222 -4.06 -16.35 11.38
N ALA A 223 -4.89 -16.21 12.41
CA ALA A 223 -6.33 -16.05 12.26
C ALA A 223 -6.65 -14.75 11.48
N PRO A 224 -7.29 -14.82 10.28
CA PRO A 224 -7.48 -13.65 9.41
C PRO A 224 -8.23 -12.52 10.12
N LEU A 225 -9.28 -12.83 10.87
CA LEU A 225 -10.06 -11.83 11.61
C LEU A 225 -9.22 -11.08 12.66
N ALA A 226 -8.26 -11.74 13.31
CA ALA A 226 -7.40 -11.11 14.31
C ALA A 226 -6.41 -10.14 13.64
N VAL A 227 -5.86 -10.51 12.48
CA VAL A 227 -4.98 -9.65 11.69
C VAL A 227 -5.75 -8.45 11.13
N THR A 228 -6.93 -8.67 10.54
CA THR A 228 -7.82 -7.59 10.08
C THR A 228 -8.18 -6.64 11.21
N GLY A 229 -8.59 -7.16 12.37
CA GLY A 229 -8.88 -6.33 13.53
C GLY A 229 -7.68 -5.49 13.96
N SER A 230 -6.49 -6.08 13.95
CA SER A 230 -5.26 -5.35 14.27
C SER A 230 -5.04 -4.16 13.34
N LYS A 231 -5.15 -4.36 12.02
CA LYS A 231 -5.04 -3.27 11.04
C LYS A 231 -6.09 -2.19 11.26
N VAL A 232 -7.37 -2.57 11.43
CA VAL A 232 -8.47 -1.61 11.67
C VAL A 232 -8.20 -0.77 12.92
N MET A 233 -7.77 -1.40 14.03
CA MET A 233 -7.49 -0.68 15.28
C MET A 233 -6.25 0.20 15.18
N ILE A 234 -5.18 -0.24 14.51
CA ILE A 234 -3.96 0.56 14.31
C ILE A 234 -4.29 1.82 13.48
N ASN A 235 -5.03 1.65 12.38
CA ASN A 235 -5.43 2.77 11.52
C ASN A 235 -6.35 3.75 12.26
N TYR A 236 -7.27 3.25 13.08
CA TYR A 236 -8.10 4.12 13.91
C TYR A 236 -7.27 4.90 14.94
N ALA A 237 -6.38 4.22 15.66
CA ALA A 237 -5.54 4.84 16.69
C ALA A 237 -4.57 5.92 16.14
N ARG A 238 -4.21 5.86 14.86
CA ARG A 238 -3.38 6.88 14.18
C ARG A 238 -3.97 8.29 14.23
N ASP A 239 -5.30 8.39 14.20
CA ASP A 239 -6.03 9.65 13.99
C ASP A 239 -7.06 9.97 15.08
N HIS A 240 -7.07 9.18 16.17
CA HIS A 240 -8.00 9.36 17.30
C HIS A 240 -7.25 9.37 18.64
N SER A 241 -7.92 9.84 19.70
CA SER A 241 -7.32 9.84 21.03
C SER A 241 -7.18 8.41 21.58
N ILE A 242 -6.30 8.22 22.56
CA ILE A 242 -6.16 6.94 23.27
C ILE A 242 -7.51 6.48 23.85
N ARG A 243 -8.31 7.43 24.38
CA ARG A 243 -9.62 7.12 24.96
C ARG A 243 -10.57 6.56 23.90
N ASP A 244 -10.66 7.20 22.73
CA ASP A 244 -11.53 6.75 21.64
C ASP A 244 -11.06 5.39 21.09
N GLY A 245 -9.75 5.21 20.94
CA GLY A 245 -9.17 3.93 20.50
C GLY A 245 -9.45 2.78 21.47
N LEU A 246 -9.35 3.02 22.79
CA LEU A 246 -9.64 2.02 23.82
C LEU A 246 -11.13 1.65 23.86
N ASP A 247 -12.03 2.60 23.64
CA ASP A 247 -13.47 2.31 23.55
C ASP A 247 -13.82 1.52 22.28
N TYR A 248 -13.24 1.91 21.15
CA TYR A 248 -13.47 1.22 19.88
C TYR A 248 -12.93 -0.22 19.89
N ILE A 249 -11.72 -0.45 20.43
CA ILE A 249 -11.17 -1.81 20.53
C ILE A 249 -11.97 -2.69 21.51
N ALA A 250 -12.51 -2.13 22.59
CA ALA A 250 -13.39 -2.87 23.49
C ALA A 250 -14.68 -3.30 22.77
N THR A 251 -15.28 -2.39 21.99
CA THR A 251 -16.45 -2.68 21.15
C THR A 251 -16.14 -3.73 20.08
N TRP A 252 -14.99 -3.63 19.40
CA TRP A 252 -14.52 -4.64 18.45
C TRP A 252 -14.40 -6.01 19.12
N GLN A 253 -13.72 -6.09 20.26
CA GLN A 253 -13.53 -7.35 20.98
C GLN A 253 -14.87 -7.95 21.43
N ALA A 254 -15.82 -7.14 21.91
CA ALA A 254 -17.14 -7.65 22.30
C ALA A 254 -17.89 -8.35 21.14
N GLY A 255 -17.69 -7.91 19.89
CA GLY A 255 -18.31 -8.51 18.71
C GLY A 255 -17.47 -9.60 18.01
N MET A 256 -16.15 -9.51 18.07
CA MET A 256 -15.23 -10.32 17.24
C MET A 256 -14.39 -11.33 18.04
N PHE A 257 -14.45 -11.31 19.37
CA PHE A 257 -13.71 -12.24 20.23
C PHE A 257 -14.15 -13.69 19.98
N SER A 258 -13.21 -14.55 19.61
CA SER A 258 -13.48 -15.95 19.22
C SER A 258 -12.63 -16.93 20.04
N PRO A 259 -13.20 -17.55 21.09
CA PRO A 259 -12.55 -18.62 21.83
C PRO A 259 -12.14 -19.81 20.94
N ALA A 260 -12.90 -20.08 19.88
CA ALA A 260 -12.59 -21.14 18.92
C ALA A 260 -11.29 -20.86 18.14
N HIS A 261 -11.09 -19.62 17.66
CA HIS A 261 -9.84 -19.24 17.00
C HIS A 261 -8.66 -19.29 17.98
N MET A 262 -8.87 -18.92 19.26
CA MET A 262 -7.82 -19.05 20.28
C MET A 262 -7.43 -20.51 20.53
N ALA A 263 -8.40 -21.40 20.68
CA ALA A 263 -8.15 -22.83 20.87
C ALA A 263 -7.37 -23.44 19.69
N GLU A 264 -7.74 -23.06 18.45
CA GLU A 264 -7.03 -23.48 17.25
C GLU A 264 -5.60 -22.94 17.20
N ALA A 265 -5.38 -21.67 17.56
CA ALA A 265 -4.05 -21.10 17.64
C ALA A 265 -3.17 -21.83 18.67
N PHE A 266 -3.72 -22.19 19.84
CA PHE A 266 -3.00 -22.97 20.85
C PHE A 266 -2.66 -24.38 20.35
N ARG A 267 -3.60 -25.06 19.69
CA ARG A 267 -3.39 -26.37 19.08
C ARG A 267 -2.27 -26.32 18.05
N ALA A 268 -2.37 -25.41 17.07
CA ALA A 268 -1.42 -25.24 15.99
C ALA A 268 0.00 -24.97 16.52
N ASN A 269 0.13 -24.07 17.51
CA ASN A 269 1.41 -23.76 18.13
C ASN A 269 2.01 -24.94 18.91
N ALA A 270 1.20 -25.70 19.65
CA ALA A 270 1.65 -26.88 20.37
C ALA A 270 2.13 -28.00 19.42
N ALA A 271 1.44 -28.17 18.28
CA ALA A 271 1.77 -29.14 17.26
C ALA A 271 2.91 -28.69 16.31
N LYS A 272 3.26 -27.40 16.30
CA LYS A 272 4.14 -26.77 15.30
C LYS A 272 3.63 -26.97 13.85
N GLU A 273 2.32 -26.88 13.70
CA GLU A 273 1.62 -27.02 12.42
C GLU A 273 0.88 -25.72 12.07
N PRO A 274 0.53 -25.48 10.79
CA PRO A 274 -0.32 -24.37 10.41
C PRO A 274 -1.70 -24.42 11.09
N GLY A 275 -2.21 -23.25 11.48
CA GLY A 275 -3.56 -23.12 12.01
C GLY A 275 -4.63 -23.13 10.91
N ASN A 276 -5.72 -23.84 11.14
CA ASN A 276 -6.88 -23.91 10.26
C ASN A 276 -7.97 -22.94 10.73
N PHE A 277 -7.91 -21.71 10.22
CA PHE A 277 -8.86 -20.65 10.55
C PHE A 277 -9.88 -20.44 9.43
N PRO A 278 -11.14 -20.10 9.76
CA PRO A 278 -12.10 -19.62 8.77
C PRO A 278 -11.57 -18.41 8.00
N GLU A 279 -11.80 -18.39 6.69
CA GLU A 279 -11.50 -17.22 5.87
C GLU A 279 -12.44 -16.05 6.19
N LEU A 280 -12.00 -14.84 5.84
CA LEU A 280 -12.91 -13.72 5.72
C LEU A 280 -13.97 -14.04 4.65
N LEU A 281 -15.19 -13.60 4.90
CA LEU A 281 -16.27 -13.77 3.92
C LEU A 281 -16.17 -12.69 2.84
N PRO A 282 -16.43 -13.05 1.56
CA PRO A 282 -16.65 -12.09 0.50
C PRO A 282 -17.77 -11.10 0.85
N LEU A 283 -17.62 -9.85 0.44
CA LEU A 283 -18.68 -8.87 0.54
C LEU A 283 -19.79 -9.26 -0.44
N ARG A 284 -21.03 -9.40 0.05
CA ARG A 284 -22.18 -9.59 -0.85
C ARG A 284 -22.27 -8.37 -1.76
N ASN A 285 -22.48 -8.57 -3.07
CA ASN A 285 -22.61 -7.51 -4.06
C ASN A 285 -23.44 -6.36 -3.49
N ARG A 286 -22.89 -5.13 -3.58
CA ARG A 286 -23.59 -3.91 -3.15
C ARG A 286 -24.93 -3.88 -3.90
N MET A 287 -26.05 -4.09 -3.18
CA MET A 287 -27.40 -3.93 -3.73
C MET A 287 -27.62 -2.50 -4.20
#